data_AF-A0A6G0QNZ9-F1
#
_entry.id   AF-A0A6G0QNZ9-F1
#
_cell.length_a   1.000
_cell.length_b   1.000
_cell.length_c   1.000
_cell.angle_alpha   90.00
_cell.angle_beta   90.00
_cell.angle_gamma   90.00
#
_symmetry.space_group_name_H-M   'P 1'
#
loop_
_entity.id
_entity.type
_entity.pdbx_description
1 polymer ?
#
loop_
_entity_poly.entity_id
_entity_poly.type
_entity_poly.pdbx_seq_one_letter_code
_entity_poly.pdbx_strand_id
1 'polypeptide(L)'
;MILIRFLSLQDSFPQKDVPASIVKNRNDYTATLLLKSDNVKVYNLNVANRAGPVGQAIAAKADGANYGFYACNFTGYQDTLYANQGPSVYAKSYISGTVDFVFGLYAKAWFESCDIVSIGKGCISANGRSNDTNPSDELSDIINPKGWQNWNGDNNTANVYFKEYNNRGAGAATNQRVSFSGALTQPVPITDILGANYKTQWWVDNNFL
;
A
#
# COMPACT_ATOMS: atom_id res chain seq x y z
N MET A 1 17.63 -13.81 -12.24
CA MET A 1 17.93 -12.60 -11.44
C MET A 1 17.71 -11.39 -12.34
N ILE A 2 16.59 -10.68 -12.19
CA ILE A 2 16.36 -9.42 -12.91
C ILE A 2 16.85 -8.32 -11.97
N LEU A 3 17.99 -7.70 -12.28
CA LEU A 3 18.52 -6.54 -11.56
C LEU A 3 18.21 -5.31 -12.42
N ILE A 4 17.25 -4.49 -11.98
CA ILE A 4 16.89 -3.24 -12.65
C ILE A 4 17.82 -2.14 -12.12
N ARG A 5 18.67 -1.55 -12.99
CA ARG A 5 19.61 -0.45 -12.66
C ARG A 5 19.17 0.90 -13.24
N PHE A 6 17.88 1.23 -13.19
CA PHE A 6 17.43 2.61 -13.41
C PHE A 6 17.30 3.29 -12.05
N LEU A 7 17.84 4.51 -11.89
CA LEU A 7 17.69 5.28 -10.66
C LEU A 7 16.23 5.77 -10.49
N SER A 8 15.48 5.90 -11.60
CA SER A 8 14.07 6.26 -11.57
C SER A 8 13.30 5.75 -12.80
N LEU A 9 12.03 5.37 -12.60
CA LEU A 9 11.01 5.14 -13.62
C LEU A 9 9.89 6.17 -13.44
N GLN A 10 9.46 6.81 -14.53
CA GLN A 10 8.46 7.87 -14.47
C GLN A 10 7.52 7.80 -15.67
N ASP A 11 6.23 7.96 -15.43
CA ASP A 11 5.20 8.15 -16.46
C ASP A 11 4.20 9.22 -15.96
N SER A 12 3.19 9.55 -16.75
CA SER A 12 2.10 10.46 -16.42
C SER A 12 0.78 9.98 -17.02
N PHE A 13 0.57 8.66 -17.12
CA PHE A 13 -0.59 8.05 -17.76
C PHE A 13 -1.70 7.66 -16.75
N PRO A 14 -2.81 8.42 -16.67
CA PRO A 14 -3.92 8.14 -15.76
C PRO A 14 -5.00 7.27 -16.41
N GLN A 15 -5.88 6.70 -15.58
CA GLN A 15 -6.99 5.88 -16.05
C GLN A 15 -7.96 6.61 -16.98
N LYS A 16 -8.15 7.92 -16.82
CA LYS A 16 -9.02 8.71 -17.71
C LYS A 16 -8.56 8.67 -19.18
N ASP A 17 -7.28 8.41 -19.42
CA ASP A 17 -6.68 8.40 -20.76
C ASP A 17 -6.56 6.98 -21.35
N VAL A 18 -6.86 5.94 -20.55
CA VAL A 18 -7.00 4.56 -21.06
C VAL A 18 -8.24 4.48 -21.96
N PRO A 19 -8.14 4.02 -23.23
CA PRO A 19 -9.27 3.92 -24.14
C PRO A 19 -10.50 3.25 -23.52
N ALA A 20 -11.69 3.82 -23.75
CA ALA A 20 -12.95 3.32 -23.18
C ALA A 20 -13.30 1.88 -23.63
N SER A 21 -12.74 1.42 -24.74
CA SER A 21 -12.87 0.03 -25.22
C SER A 21 -12.14 -0.99 -24.32
N ILE A 22 -11.17 -0.54 -23.52
CA ILE A 22 -10.46 -1.37 -22.55
C ILE A 22 -11.25 -1.37 -21.25
N VAL A 23 -12.02 -2.43 -21.04
CA VAL A 23 -12.91 -2.59 -19.87
C VAL A 23 -12.37 -3.53 -18.79
N LYS A 24 -11.23 -4.20 -19.05
CA LYS A 24 -10.58 -5.12 -18.10
C LYS A 24 -9.15 -4.67 -17.84
N ASN A 25 -8.68 -4.90 -16.61
CA ASN A 25 -7.30 -4.65 -16.19
C ASN A 25 -6.79 -3.23 -16.51
N ARG A 26 -7.66 -2.21 -16.46
CA ARG A 26 -7.29 -0.82 -16.79
C ARG A 26 -6.11 -0.32 -15.96
N ASN A 27 -6.02 -0.75 -14.70
CA ASN A 27 -4.91 -0.47 -13.79
C ASN A 27 -3.55 -0.87 -14.38
N ASP A 28 -3.47 -1.98 -15.12
CA ASP A 28 -2.21 -2.45 -15.73
C ASP A 28 -1.67 -1.44 -16.75
N TYR A 29 -2.55 -0.73 -17.45
CA TYR A 29 -2.17 0.27 -18.46
C TYR A 29 -1.66 1.56 -17.85
N THR A 30 -2.00 1.84 -16.58
CA THR A 30 -1.60 3.08 -15.89
C THR A 30 -0.34 2.93 -15.04
N ALA A 31 0.10 1.69 -14.78
CA ALA A 31 1.21 1.41 -13.88
C ALA A 31 2.55 1.77 -14.53
N THR A 32 3.27 2.75 -13.96
CA THR A 32 4.65 3.06 -14.39
C THR A 32 5.59 1.86 -14.22
N LEU A 33 5.44 1.11 -13.13
CA LEU A 33 6.07 -0.18 -12.91
C LEU A 33 5.00 -1.25 -12.68
N LEU A 34 4.94 -2.24 -13.56
CA LEU A 34 4.08 -3.40 -13.42
C LEU A 34 4.92 -4.67 -13.22
N LEU A 35 4.80 -5.28 -12.04
CA LEU A 35 5.40 -6.58 -11.74
C LEU A 35 4.31 -7.65 -11.66
N LYS A 36 4.42 -8.67 -12.52
CA LYS A 36 3.52 -9.83 -12.57
C LYS A 36 4.18 -11.15 -12.17
N SER A 37 5.49 -11.14 -11.96
CA SER A 37 6.27 -12.35 -11.65
C SER A 37 6.48 -12.48 -10.16
N ASP A 38 6.41 -13.70 -9.65
CA ASP A 38 6.70 -13.97 -8.24
C ASP A 38 8.20 -13.83 -7.90
N ASN A 39 8.50 -13.67 -6.62
CA ASN A 39 9.86 -13.72 -6.06
C ASN A 39 10.79 -12.63 -6.61
N VAL A 40 10.34 -11.37 -6.56
CA VAL A 40 11.11 -10.22 -7.03
C VAL A 40 11.60 -9.38 -5.86
N LYS A 41 12.86 -8.93 -5.95
CA LYS A 41 13.42 -7.90 -5.07
C LYS A 41 13.75 -6.65 -5.87
N VAL A 42 13.41 -5.50 -5.32
CA VAL A 42 13.70 -4.19 -5.90
C VAL A 42 14.40 -3.35 -4.84
N TYR A 43 15.49 -2.72 -5.23
CA TYR A 43 16.31 -1.91 -4.33
C TYR A 43 16.52 -0.53 -4.94
N ASN A 44 16.44 0.52 -4.12
CA ASN A 44 16.89 1.87 -4.47
C ASN A 44 16.25 2.44 -5.76
N LEU A 45 15.00 2.07 -6.02
CA LEU A 45 14.27 2.47 -7.23
C LEU A 45 13.24 3.54 -6.90
N ASN A 46 13.30 4.66 -7.63
CA ASN A 46 12.25 5.69 -7.59
C ASN A 46 11.23 5.43 -8.70
N VAL A 47 9.97 5.20 -8.36
CA VAL A 47 8.87 5.00 -9.32
C VAL A 47 7.83 6.10 -9.12
N ALA A 48 7.50 6.83 -10.19
CA ALA A 48 6.57 7.95 -10.12
C ALA A 48 5.53 7.90 -11.24
N ASN A 49 4.26 8.08 -10.89
CA ASN A 49 3.24 8.49 -11.86
C ASN A 49 2.87 9.95 -11.61
N ARG A 50 3.24 10.81 -12.57
CA ARG A 50 3.17 12.27 -12.48
C ARG A 50 1.92 12.85 -13.15
N ALA A 51 0.89 12.03 -13.39
CA ALA A 51 -0.36 12.47 -14.02
C ALA A 51 -1.09 13.61 -13.26
N GLY A 52 -0.77 13.81 -11.98
CA GLY A 52 -1.43 14.81 -11.15
C GLY A 52 -2.71 14.29 -10.49
N PRO A 53 -3.48 15.17 -9.82
CA PRO A 53 -4.75 14.83 -9.17
C PRO A 53 -5.89 14.72 -10.20
N VAL A 54 -5.74 13.83 -11.19
CA VAL A 54 -6.65 13.68 -12.33
C VAL A 54 -7.46 12.38 -12.31
N GLY A 55 -7.53 11.73 -11.15
CA GLY A 55 -8.08 10.39 -10.96
C GLY A 55 -6.99 9.33 -10.79
N GLN A 56 -7.35 8.06 -10.90
CA GLN A 56 -6.44 6.93 -10.64
C GLN A 56 -5.22 6.96 -11.59
N ALA A 57 -4.01 6.88 -11.03
CA ALA A 57 -2.77 6.82 -11.79
C ALA A 57 -1.69 6.09 -10.99
N ILE A 58 -1.37 4.85 -11.39
CA ILE A 58 -0.55 3.95 -10.59
C ILE A 58 0.93 4.18 -10.83
N ALA A 59 1.71 4.38 -9.76
CA ALA A 59 3.16 4.39 -9.85
C ALA A 59 3.69 2.95 -9.93
N ALA A 60 3.35 2.10 -8.96
CA ALA A 60 3.79 0.70 -8.95
C ALA A 60 2.64 -0.26 -8.66
N LYS A 61 2.60 -1.36 -9.42
CA LYS A 61 1.70 -2.49 -9.18
C LYS A 61 2.50 -3.77 -8.95
N ALA A 62 2.28 -4.38 -7.79
CA ALA A 62 2.76 -5.70 -7.40
C ALA A 62 1.60 -6.71 -7.55
N ASP A 63 1.64 -7.52 -8.62
CA ASP A 63 0.54 -8.38 -9.07
C ASP A 63 0.94 -9.86 -9.20
N GLY A 64 1.61 -10.35 -8.17
CA GLY A 64 2.14 -11.70 -7.98
C GLY A 64 2.42 -11.90 -6.50
N ALA A 65 3.27 -12.85 -6.10
CA ALA A 65 3.61 -13.10 -4.70
C ALA A 65 5.10 -12.91 -4.42
N ASN A 66 5.43 -12.76 -3.13
CA ASN A 66 6.81 -12.76 -2.62
C ASN A 66 7.63 -11.59 -3.17
N TYR A 67 7.13 -10.37 -2.93
CA TYR A 67 7.81 -9.14 -3.33
C TYR A 67 8.56 -8.49 -2.17
N GLY A 68 9.80 -8.07 -2.41
CA GLY A 68 10.56 -7.24 -1.49
C GLY A 68 10.99 -5.92 -2.12
N PHE A 69 10.58 -4.80 -1.55
CA PHE A 69 10.97 -3.46 -1.98
C PHE A 69 11.76 -2.78 -0.85
N TYR A 70 12.99 -2.37 -1.15
CA TYR A 70 13.96 -1.95 -0.16
C TYR A 70 14.56 -0.60 -0.53
N ALA A 71 14.35 0.42 0.32
CA ALA A 71 14.76 1.79 0.03
C ALA A 71 14.25 2.30 -1.32
N CYS A 72 13.00 1.98 -1.66
CA CYS A 72 12.34 2.44 -2.87
C CYS A 72 11.50 3.68 -2.58
N ASN A 73 11.24 4.49 -3.61
CA ASN A 73 10.32 5.62 -3.49
C ASN A 73 9.17 5.43 -4.48
N PHE A 74 7.93 5.48 -4.00
CA PHE A 74 6.71 5.40 -4.79
C PHE A 74 5.92 6.69 -4.66
N THR A 75 5.77 7.42 -5.77
CA THR A 75 5.17 8.76 -5.74
C THR A 75 4.05 8.91 -6.77
N GLY A 76 2.94 9.49 -6.33
CA GLY A 76 1.76 9.73 -7.17
C GLY A 76 0.73 10.59 -6.44
N TYR A 77 -0.53 10.44 -6.85
CA TYR A 77 -1.68 11.10 -6.23
C TYR A 77 -2.69 10.03 -5.82
N GLN A 78 -3.72 9.79 -6.63
CA GLN A 78 -4.67 8.71 -6.39
C GLN A 78 -4.13 7.37 -6.91
N ASP A 79 -4.28 6.30 -6.13
CA ASP A 79 -3.88 4.92 -6.46
C ASP A 79 -2.36 4.73 -6.69
N THR A 80 -1.51 5.33 -5.86
CA THR A 80 -0.04 5.34 -6.08
C THR A 80 0.60 3.94 -6.07
N LEU A 81 0.40 3.16 -5.01
CA LEU A 81 0.99 1.84 -4.81
C LEU A 81 -0.10 0.77 -4.75
N TYR A 82 -0.15 -0.08 -5.76
CA TYR A 82 -1.09 -1.20 -5.84
C TYR A 82 -0.42 -2.51 -5.40
N ALA A 83 -0.54 -2.83 -4.11
CA ALA A 83 -0.16 -4.13 -3.54
C ALA A 83 -1.31 -5.11 -3.69
N ASN A 84 -1.42 -5.79 -4.84
CA ASN A 84 -2.63 -6.52 -5.19
C ASN A 84 -2.69 -7.94 -4.64
N GLN A 85 -1.61 -8.71 -4.78
CA GLN A 85 -1.59 -10.14 -4.46
C GLN A 85 -0.39 -10.54 -3.62
N GLY A 86 -0.55 -11.66 -2.91
CA GLY A 86 0.51 -12.38 -2.20
C GLY A 86 1.19 -11.60 -1.05
N PRO A 87 2.16 -12.25 -0.37
CA PRO A 87 2.99 -11.57 0.60
C PRO A 87 3.91 -10.55 -0.08
N SER A 88 4.01 -9.36 0.50
CA SER A 88 4.98 -8.34 0.08
C SER A 88 5.55 -7.59 1.29
N VAL A 89 6.81 -7.19 1.19
CA VAL A 89 7.48 -6.32 2.17
C VAL A 89 7.97 -5.06 1.47
N TYR A 90 7.66 -3.91 2.08
CA TYR A 90 8.18 -2.61 1.74
C TYR A 90 8.97 -2.13 2.96
N ALA A 91 10.29 -1.98 2.84
CA ALA A 91 11.14 -1.63 3.96
C ALA A 91 11.98 -0.39 3.65
N LYS A 92 12.05 0.53 4.61
CA LYS A 92 12.81 1.79 4.53
C LYS A 92 12.47 2.60 3.29
N SER A 93 11.23 2.50 2.84
CA SER A 93 10.76 3.06 1.57
C SER A 93 9.92 4.30 1.80
N TYR A 94 9.88 5.20 0.83
CA TYR A 94 9.04 6.39 0.84
C TYR A 94 7.82 6.17 -0.04
N ILE A 95 6.62 6.43 0.47
CA ILE A 95 5.36 6.32 -0.30
C ILE A 95 4.56 7.60 -0.11
N SER A 96 4.14 8.24 -1.20
CA SER A 96 3.33 9.46 -1.13
C SER A 96 2.17 9.48 -2.11
N GLY A 97 1.01 9.97 -1.67
CA GLY A 97 -0.15 10.21 -2.52
C GLY A 97 -1.27 10.97 -1.81
N THR A 98 -2.49 10.88 -2.35
CA THR A 98 -3.66 11.61 -1.81
C THR A 98 -4.81 10.69 -1.44
N VAL A 99 -5.34 9.95 -2.42
CA VAL A 99 -6.54 9.11 -2.26
C VAL A 99 -6.14 7.67 -2.55
N ASP A 100 -6.44 6.77 -1.60
CA ASP A 100 -6.26 5.33 -1.73
C ASP A 100 -4.85 4.96 -2.22
N PHE A 101 -3.85 5.71 -1.77
CA PHE A 101 -2.54 5.69 -2.41
C PHE A 101 -1.67 4.50 -2.02
N VAL A 102 -2.09 3.72 -1.02
CA VAL A 102 -1.66 2.34 -0.78
C VAL A 102 -2.89 1.44 -0.80
N PHE A 103 -3.07 0.67 -1.86
CA PHE A 103 -4.30 -0.11 -2.04
C PHE A 103 -4.04 -1.51 -2.55
N GLY A 104 -5.04 -2.38 -2.37
CA GLY A 104 -4.89 -3.79 -2.59
C GLY A 104 -6.16 -4.57 -2.29
N LEU A 105 -6.24 -5.79 -2.81
CA LEU A 105 -7.39 -6.66 -2.61
C LEU A 105 -7.03 -7.97 -1.90
N TYR A 106 -5.93 -8.61 -2.31
CA TYR A 106 -5.56 -9.95 -1.85
C TYR A 106 -4.17 -10.03 -1.20
N ALA A 107 -3.42 -8.94 -1.19
CA ALA A 107 -2.07 -8.94 -0.64
C ALA A 107 -2.06 -8.99 0.89
N LYS A 108 -1.00 -9.58 1.42
CA LYS A 108 -0.52 -9.39 2.78
C LYS A 108 0.73 -8.51 2.70
N ALA A 109 0.56 -7.21 2.85
CA ALA A 109 1.65 -6.25 2.72
C ALA A 109 2.18 -5.83 4.10
N TRP A 110 3.49 -5.96 4.30
CA TRP A 110 4.21 -5.46 5.48
C TRP A 110 4.98 -4.19 5.10
N PHE A 111 4.79 -3.12 5.86
CA PHE A 111 5.54 -1.88 5.72
C PHE A 111 6.44 -1.72 6.95
N GLU A 112 7.75 -1.71 6.73
CA GLU A 112 8.77 -1.68 7.79
C GLU A 112 9.56 -0.38 7.71
N SER A 113 9.46 0.46 8.74
CA SER A 113 10.22 1.72 8.81
C SER A 113 10.08 2.58 7.54
N CYS A 114 8.88 2.63 6.95
CA CYS A 114 8.57 3.44 5.78
C CYS A 114 8.12 4.85 6.16
N ASP A 115 8.37 5.80 5.26
CA ASP A 115 7.78 7.14 5.32
C ASP A 115 6.54 7.15 4.42
N ILE A 116 5.34 7.10 5.02
CA ILE A 116 4.06 7.15 4.28
C ILE A 116 3.41 8.52 4.45
N VAL A 117 3.43 9.31 3.37
CA VAL A 117 3.17 10.76 3.41
C VAL A 117 1.95 11.11 2.55
N SER A 118 0.86 11.55 3.16
CA SER A 118 -0.21 12.18 2.37
C SER A 118 0.20 13.59 1.97
N ILE A 119 0.06 13.88 0.68
CA ILE A 119 0.36 15.20 0.10
C ILE A 119 -0.91 15.99 -0.24
N GLY A 120 -2.07 15.49 0.18
CA GLY A 120 -3.37 16.11 -0.06
C GLY A 120 -4.50 15.45 0.73
N LYS A 121 -5.74 15.91 0.50
CA LYS A 121 -6.92 15.31 1.13
C LYS A 121 -7.21 13.93 0.53
N GLY A 122 -7.51 12.96 1.39
CA GLY A 122 -7.96 11.63 1.00
C GLY A 122 -7.63 10.59 2.08
N CYS A 123 -7.60 9.33 1.67
CA CYS A 123 -7.25 8.18 2.52
C CYS A 123 -5.86 7.65 2.15
N ILE A 124 -5.13 7.19 3.17
CA ILE A 124 -3.85 6.51 2.96
C ILE A 124 -4.07 5.15 2.31
N SER A 125 -4.93 4.33 2.93
CA SER A 125 -5.18 2.97 2.47
C SER A 125 -6.64 2.73 2.06
N ALA A 126 -6.80 1.91 1.02
CA ALA A 126 -8.08 1.31 0.65
C ALA A 126 -7.89 -0.19 0.40
N ASN A 127 -8.57 -1.01 1.20
CA ASN A 127 -8.51 -2.45 1.10
C ASN A 127 -9.84 -2.99 0.57
N GLY A 128 -9.82 -3.73 -0.55
CA GLY A 128 -11.03 -4.28 -1.17
C GLY A 128 -11.63 -5.53 -0.50
N ARG A 129 -11.32 -5.74 0.78
CA ARG A 129 -11.62 -6.93 1.59
C ARG A 129 -13.03 -7.50 1.46
N SER A 130 -13.14 -8.84 1.52
CA SER A 130 -14.41 -9.56 1.65
C SER A 130 -14.61 -10.35 2.96
N ASN A 131 -13.57 -10.60 3.76
CA ASN A 131 -13.65 -11.35 5.05
C ASN A 131 -12.50 -11.04 6.02
N ASP A 132 -12.57 -11.56 7.26
CA ASP A 132 -11.80 -11.15 8.45
C ASP A 132 -10.33 -11.57 8.60
N THR A 133 -9.76 -12.31 7.66
CA THR A 133 -8.44 -12.93 7.80
C THR A 133 -7.24 -12.10 7.32
N ASN A 134 -7.41 -10.80 6.99
CA ASN A 134 -6.37 -9.93 6.43
C ASN A 134 -6.33 -8.54 7.12
N PRO A 135 -5.37 -8.26 8.03
CA PRO A 135 -5.28 -6.99 8.77
C PRO A 135 -4.60 -5.87 7.96
N SER A 136 -4.90 -4.61 8.29
CA SER A 136 -4.20 -3.43 7.75
C SER A 136 -3.98 -2.39 8.85
N ASP A 137 -2.75 -1.88 8.98
CA ASP A 137 -2.37 -0.88 9.97
C ASP A 137 -1.52 0.21 9.29
N GLU A 138 -1.76 1.50 9.62
CA GLU A 138 -0.78 2.61 9.61
C GLU A 138 -1.47 3.96 9.89
N LEU A 139 -0.88 4.85 10.70
CA LEU A 139 -1.38 6.22 10.93
C LEU A 139 -0.28 7.25 11.22
N SER A 140 -0.35 8.40 10.56
CA SER A 140 0.48 9.61 10.76
C SER A 140 -0.29 10.75 11.46
N ASP A 141 0.26 11.96 11.54
CA ASP A 141 -0.29 13.10 12.29
C ASP A 141 -1.39 13.90 11.56
N ILE A 142 -1.54 13.71 10.25
CA ILE A 142 -2.60 14.25 9.37
C ILE A 142 -3.93 13.50 9.49
N ILE A 143 -3.99 12.49 10.36
CA ILE A 143 -5.13 11.58 10.49
C ILE A 143 -6.30 12.30 11.15
N ASN A 144 -7.45 12.30 10.46
CA ASN A 144 -8.72 12.75 11.02
C ASN A 144 -8.96 12.04 12.37
N PRO A 145 -9.47 12.69 13.43
CA PRO A 145 -9.73 12.03 14.71
C PRO A 145 -10.57 10.74 14.61
N LYS A 146 -11.45 10.65 13.61
CA LYS A 146 -12.22 9.43 13.29
C LYS A 146 -11.36 8.25 12.82
N GLY A 147 -10.16 8.52 12.31
CA GLY A 147 -9.17 7.56 11.79
C GLY A 147 -9.56 7.03 10.42
N TRP A 148 -10.72 6.37 10.36
CA TRP A 148 -11.20 5.60 9.23
C TRP A 148 -12.54 6.15 8.72
N GLN A 149 -12.90 5.84 7.48
CA GLN A 149 -14.16 6.29 6.87
C GLN A 149 -14.87 5.16 6.11
N ASN A 150 -16.19 5.28 5.98
CA ASN A 150 -17.00 4.38 5.16
C ASN A 150 -16.71 4.59 3.67
N TRP A 151 -16.75 3.52 2.89
CA TRP A 151 -16.58 3.57 1.45
C TRP A 151 -17.89 3.97 0.77
N ASN A 152 -17.93 5.13 0.08
CA ASN A 152 -19.06 5.58 -0.76
C ASN A 152 -20.47 5.44 -0.12
N GLY A 153 -20.60 5.63 1.19
CA GLY A 153 -21.88 5.50 1.90
C GLY A 153 -22.37 4.06 2.09
N ASP A 154 -21.57 3.06 1.72
CA ASP A 154 -21.76 1.67 2.11
C ASP A 154 -21.46 1.52 3.60
N ASN A 155 -22.40 0.92 4.33
CA ASN A 155 -22.32 0.71 5.77
C ASN A 155 -21.85 -0.71 6.12
N ASN A 156 -21.39 -1.51 5.15
CA ASN A 156 -20.88 -2.84 5.40
C ASN A 156 -19.49 -2.81 6.05
N THR A 157 -19.46 -2.43 7.33
CA THR A 157 -18.27 -2.45 8.18
C THR A 157 -18.17 -3.76 8.97
N ALA A 158 -19.05 -4.74 8.71
CA ALA A 158 -19.06 -6.00 9.45
C ALA A 158 -17.78 -6.82 9.23
N ASN A 159 -17.18 -6.67 8.05
CA ASN A 159 -16.02 -7.45 7.63
C ASN A 159 -14.74 -6.63 7.55
N VAL A 160 -14.61 -5.47 8.24
CA VAL A 160 -13.35 -4.71 8.30
C VAL A 160 -12.58 -5.01 9.59
N TYR A 161 -11.24 -4.97 9.55
CA TYR A 161 -10.36 -5.12 10.71
C TYR A 161 -9.30 -4.04 10.61
N PHE A 162 -9.62 -2.92 11.22
CA PHE A 162 -8.71 -1.79 11.34
C PHE A 162 -8.31 -1.69 12.80
N LYS A 163 -7.01 -1.85 13.05
CA LYS A 163 -6.49 -1.80 14.39
C LYS A 163 -5.29 -0.86 14.50
N GLU A 164 -5.05 -0.44 15.73
CA GLU A 164 -3.95 0.44 16.08
C GLU A 164 -3.21 -0.14 17.28
N TYR A 165 -1.89 -0.08 17.28
CA TYR A 165 -1.07 -0.52 18.40
C TYR A 165 0.07 0.48 18.66
N ASN A 166 0.10 1.06 19.86
CA ASN A 166 1.21 1.88 20.34
C ASN A 166 1.63 3.04 19.40
N ASN A 167 0.66 3.59 18.66
CA ASN A 167 0.85 4.75 17.79
C ASN A 167 1.25 5.99 18.62
N ARG A 168 2.06 6.87 18.04
CA ARG A 168 2.52 8.12 18.68
C ARG A 168 2.26 9.31 17.76
N GLY A 169 2.33 10.52 18.32
CA GLY A 169 2.10 11.77 17.58
C GLY A 169 0.67 12.30 17.72
N ALA A 170 0.42 13.49 17.17
CA ALA A 170 -0.83 14.22 17.36
C ALA A 170 -2.07 13.49 16.79
N GLY A 171 -1.90 12.74 15.69
CA GLY A 171 -2.96 11.95 15.05
C GLY A 171 -3.27 10.61 15.73
N ALA A 172 -2.46 10.19 16.71
CA ALA A 172 -2.59 8.87 17.36
C ALA A 172 -3.68 8.79 18.44
N ALA A 173 -4.34 9.91 18.78
CA ALA A 173 -5.41 9.92 19.76
C ALA A 173 -6.60 9.05 19.30
N THR A 174 -6.99 8.04 20.09
CA THR A 174 -8.00 7.04 19.69
C THR A 174 -9.41 7.33 20.23
N ASN A 175 -9.59 8.37 21.05
CA ASN A 175 -10.85 8.67 21.76
C ASN A 175 -12.02 9.09 20.85
N GLN A 176 -11.76 9.35 19.56
CA GLN A 176 -12.76 9.77 18.57
C GLN A 176 -12.88 8.79 17.39
N ARG A 177 -12.20 7.64 17.46
CA ARG A 177 -12.19 6.66 16.39
C ARG A 177 -13.58 6.11 16.12
N VAL A 178 -13.84 5.78 14.86
CA VAL A 178 -15.06 5.10 14.46
C VAL A 178 -15.21 3.76 15.19
N SER A 179 -16.46 3.39 15.49
CA SER A 179 -16.78 2.22 16.32
C SER A 179 -16.38 0.87 15.73
N PHE A 180 -16.17 0.80 14.41
CA PHE A 180 -15.73 -0.40 13.71
C PHE A 180 -14.20 -0.58 13.67
N SER A 181 -13.44 0.36 14.25
CA SER A 181 -12.00 0.22 14.47
C SER A 181 -11.71 -0.20 15.91
N GLY A 182 -10.45 -0.49 16.26
CA GLY A 182 -10.10 -0.71 17.66
C GLY A 182 -8.60 -0.72 17.95
N ALA A 183 -8.25 -0.97 19.20
CA ALA A 183 -6.85 -1.11 19.62
C ALA A 183 -6.45 -2.59 19.74
N LEU A 184 -5.18 -2.89 19.46
CA LEU A 184 -4.55 -4.14 19.85
C LEU A 184 -3.90 -4.02 21.23
N THR A 185 -3.67 -5.16 21.87
CA THR A 185 -2.90 -5.27 23.12
C THR A 185 -1.44 -5.64 22.88
N GLN A 186 -1.11 -6.14 21.69
CA GLN A 186 0.23 -6.50 21.24
C GLN A 186 0.36 -6.26 19.73
N PRO A 187 1.56 -6.04 19.18
CA PRO A 187 1.71 -5.83 17.74
C PRO A 187 1.39 -7.12 16.98
N VAL A 188 0.93 -6.98 15.73
CA VAL A 188 0.79 -8.12 14.82
C VAL A 188 2.19 -8.66 14.49
N PRO A 189 2.48 -9.95 14.74
CA PRO A 189 3.76 -10.53 14.36
C PRO A 189 3.93 -10.53 12.83
N ILE A 190 5.10 -10.12 12.35
CA ILE A 190 5.46 -10.19 10.92
C ILE A 190 5.29 -11.61 10.34
N THR A 191 5.39 -12.65 11.16
CA THR A 191 5.16 -14.06 10.78
C THR A 191 3.72 -14.35 10.35
N ASP A 192 2.74 -13.58 10.82
CA ASP A 192 1.33 -13.75 10.45
C ASP A 192 1.06 -13.18 9.04
N ILE A 193 1.91 -12.25 8.61
CA ILE A 193 1.85 -11.54 7.34
C ILE A 193 2.72 -12.26 6.29
N LEU A 194 3.99 -12.51 6.60
CA LEU A 194 4.99 -13.04 5.65
C LEU A 194 5.26 -14.54 5.79
N GLY A 195 4.67 -15.19 6.80
CA GLY A 195 4.88 -16.61 7.11
C GLY A 195 6.03 -16.87 8.09
N ALA A 196 5.97 -17.97 8.83
CA ALA A 196 6.92 -18.29 9.91
C ALA A 196 8.39 -18.41 9.44
N ASN A 197 8.61 -18.76 8.17
CA ASN A 197 9.93 -18.93 7.58
C ASN A 197 10.39 -17.70 6.77
N TYR A 198 9.75 -16.54 6.91
CA TYR A 198 10.05 -15.35 6.10
C TYR A 198 11.54 -14.99 6.07
N LYS A 199 12.25 -15.11 7.21
CA LYS A 199 13.68 -14.79 7.32
C LYS A 199 14.58 -15.64 6.42
N THR A 200 14.15 -16.83 6.00
CA THR A 200 14.93 -17.69 5.09
C THR A 200 14.47 -17.60 3.64
N GLN A 201 13.42 -16.82 3.37
CA GLN A 201 12.92 -16.64 2.02
C GLN A 201 13.83 -15.72 1.21
N TRP A 202 14.15 -16.11 -0.03
CA TRP A 202 15.03 -15.36 -0.92
C TRP A 202 14.59 -13.90 -1.14
N TRP A 203 13.28 -13.67 -1.20
CA TRP A 203 12.68 -12.38 -1.47
C TRP A 203 12.70 -11.42 -0.26
N VAL A 204 13.03 -11.94 0.93
CA VAL A 204 13.21 -11.18 2.17
C VAL A 204 14.67 -10.83 2.38
N ASP A 205 14.97 -9.55 2.61
CA ASP A 205 16.29 -9.07 2.97
C ASP A 205 16.32 -8.66 4.45
N ASN A 206 16.87 -9.53 5.30
CA ASN A 206 16.92 -9.29 6.74
C ASN A 206 17.79 -8.08 7.15
N ASN A 207 18.59 -7.50 6.25
CA ASN A 207 19.35 -6.29 6.58
C ASN A 207 18.49 -5.02 6.52
N PHE A 208 17.31 -5.10 5.91
CA PHE A 208 16.36 -4.01 5.81
C PHE A 208 15.23 -4.08 6.84
N LEU A 209 15.05 -5.24 7.46
CA LEU A 209 14.09 -5.47 8.54
C LEU A 209 14.65 -5.14 9.92
#